data_AF-G7GGB9-F1
#
_entry.id   AF-G7GGB9-F1
#
_cell.length_a   1.000
_cell.length_b   1.000
_cell.length_c   1.000
_cell.angle_alpha   90.00
_cell.angle_beta   90.00
_cell.angle_gamma   90.00
#
_symmetry.space_group_name_H-M   'P 1'
#
loop_
_entity.id
_entity.type
_entity.pdbx_description
1 polymer ?
#
loop_
_entity_poly.entity_id
_entity_poly.type
_entity_poly.pdbx_seq_one_letter_code
_entity_poly.pdbx_strand_id
1 'polypeptide(L)'
;MDVTQDYVSKQLIYRRLTNFAEYIGWFETHLHSSAITSTKRLLKSRRPRKSMDIQSEYKSFDSDQLNKIFKAVDPDNQNRIWTSDYLTYRNGLIIYLFLYLGCRKGELLNLKITDITLSQGGTSYLTIKRNPHDVSDSRLYQPLVKTRSRSIAVNQNLKKKLETYILNYRSTVPNAELTDFLILSNKGQPLSINALDKIFYEISKVVLFNVHAHAFRHTWNDKFSEKSQILVETGKTTESQVENDRAYLMGWIPNSQSARRYSRRAENKRAVEFGLIIQEKFEDENE
;
A
#
# COMPACT_ATOMS: atom_id res chain seq x y z
N MET A 1 8.95 -27.47 30.38
CA MET A 1 8.94 -26.03 30.06
C MET A 1 9.65 -25.89 28.73
N ASP A 2 8.89 -25.80 27.66
CA ASP A 2 9.43 -25.68 26.31
C ASP A 2 9.88 -24.23 26.12
N VAL A 3 11.18 -23.99 26.04
CA VAL A 3 11.73 -22.67 25.74
C VAL A 3 11.39 -22.40 24.29
N THR A 4 10.32 -21.64 24.05
CA THR A 4 9.95 -21.17 22.71
C THR A 4 11.17 -20.49 22.11
N GLN A 5 11.84 -21.17 21.18
CA GLN A 5 12.98 -20.65 20.48
C GLN A 5 12.49 -19.44 19.68
N ASP A 6 12.88 -18.23 20.11
CA ASP A 6 12.47 -16.97 19.51
C ASP A 6 12.87 -16.95 18.02
N TYR A 7 11.92 -17.31 17.15
CA TYR A 7 12.17 -17.38 15.72
C TYR A 7 12.24 -15.97 15.14
N VAL A 8 13.44 -15.43 15.03
CA VAL A 8 13.68 -14.13 14.38
C VAL A 8 13.91 -14.35 12.88
N SER A 9 13.09 -13.72 12.04
CA SER A 9 13.24 -13.86 10.58
C SER A 9 14.65 -13.47 10.09
N LYS A 10 15.19 -14.20 9.10
CA LYS A 10 16.49 -13.90 8.47
C LYS A 10 16.58 -12.45 7.98
N GLN A 11 15.47 -11.89 7.50
CA GLN A 11 15.40 -10.49 7.05
C GLN A 11 15.58 -9.51 8.20
N LEU A 12 14.99 -9.78 9.38
CA LEU A 12 15.15 -8.95 10.56
C LEU A 12 16.58 -9.04 11.12
N ILE A 13 17.16 -10.25 11.16
CA ILE A 13 18.58 -10.44 11.55
C ILE A 13 19.50 -9.64 10.61
N TYR A 14 19.29 -9.73 9.30
CA TYR A 14 20.06 -8.96 8.31
C TYR A 14 19.99 -7.45 8.58
N ARG A 15 18.79 -6.92 8.85
CA ARG A 15 18.57 -5.49 9.13
C ARG A 15 19.25 -5.06 10.42
N ARG A 16 19.08 -5.83 11.52
CA ARG A 16 19.70 -5.54 12.81
C ARG A 16 21.22 -5.50 12.70
N LEU A 17 21.84 -6.53 12.10
CA LEU A 17 23.28 -6.57 11.87
C LEU A 17 23.77 -5.44 10.96
N THR A 18 22.98 -5.02 9.97
CA THR A 18 23.32 -3.86 9.13
C THR A 18 23.32 -2.58 9.96
N ASN A 19 22.29 -2.34 10.78
CA ASN A 19 22.22 -1.15 11.64
C ASN A 19 23.37 -1.11 12.66
N PHE A 20 23.66 -2.25 13.32
CA PHE A 20 24.79 -2.35 14.24
C PHE A 20 26.12 -2.08 13.54
N ALA A 21 26.33 -2.66 12.35
CA ALA A 21 27.54 -2.43 11.58
C ALA A 21 27.71 -0.97 11.15
N GLU A 22 26.64 -0.30 10.73
CA GLU A 22 26.69 1.12 10.35
C GLU A 22 26.95 2.02 11.56
N TYR A 23 26.26 1.80 12.68
CA TYR A 23 26.44 2.61 13.89
C TYR A 23 27.83 2.44 14.51
N ILE A 24 28.27 1.19 14.71
CA ILE A 24 29.59 0.92 15.31
C ILE A 24 30.70 1.40 14.37
N GLY A 25 30.56 1.16 13.06
CA GLY A 25 31.53 1.66 12.11
C GLY A 25 31.62 3.19 12.10
N TRP A 26 30.48 3.89 12.17
CA TRP A 26 30.48 5.34 12.33
C TRP A 26 31.16 5.76 13.64
N PHE A 27 30.85 5.10 14.76
CA PHE A 27 31.40 5.43 16.08
C PHE A 27 32.92 5.23 16.12
N GLU A 28 33.44 4.15 15.52
CA GLU A 28 34.88 3.91 15.36
C GLU A 28 35.55 5.02 14.55
N THR A 29 34.99 5.40 13.40
CA THR A 29 35.53 6.52 12.61
C THR A 29 35.44 7.86 13.32
N HIS A 30 34.44 8.03 14.18
CA HIS A 30 34.25 9.26 14.94
C HIS A 30 35.30 9.39 16.06
N LEU A 31 35.61 8.31 16.77
CA LEU A 31 36.64 8.29 17.81
C LEU A 31 38.06 8.26 17.24
N HIS A 32 38.26 7.59 16.12
CA HIS A 32 39.56 7.41 15.47
C HIS A 32 39.43 7.65 13.96
N SER A 33 39.66 8.90 13.52
CA SER A 33 39.43 9.34 12.13
C SER A 33 40.26 8.58 11.08
N SER A 34 41.38 7.97 11.48
CA SER A 34 42.24 7.15 10.63
C SER A 34 41.97 5.63 10.72
N ALA A 35 40.99 5.19 11.52
CA ALA A 35 40.72 3.77 11.71
C ALA A 35 39.99 3.14 10.51
N ILE A 36 40.56 2.07 9.97
CA ILE A 36 39.88 1.19 9.01
C ILE A 36 38.90 0.30 9.81
N THR A 37 37.59 0.51 9.62
CA THR A 37 36.53 -0.14 10.41
C THR A 37 36.41 -1.66 10.18
N SER A 38 37.28 -2.42 10.82
CA SER A 38 37.30 -3.90 10.79
C SER A 38 36.00 -4.49 11.34
N THR A 39 35.39 -3.85 12.33
CA THR A 39 34.16 -4.29 13.00
C THR A 39 32.93 -4.16 12.10
N LYS A 40 32.82 -3.07 11.34
CA LYS A 40 31.75 -2.91 10.33
C LYS A 40 31.76 -4.04 9.33
N ARG A 41 32.95 -4.41 8.82
CA ARG A 41 33.12 -5.53 7.89
C ARG A 41 32.77 -6.87 8.54
N LEU A 42 33.21 -7.10 9.78
CA LEU A 42 32.91 -8.32 10.53
C LEU A 42 31.40 -8.50 10.77
N LEU A 43 30.70 -7.47 11.23
CA LEU A 43 29.26 -7.54 11.45
C LEU A 43 28.50 -7.75 10.13
N LYS A 44 28.97 -7.13 9.05
CA LYS A 44 28.40 -7.31 7.72
C LYS A 44 28.60 -8.73 7.16
N SER A 45 29.68 -9.43 7.50
CA SER A 45 29.95 -10.80 7.04
C SER A 45 29.11 -11.86 7.77
N ARG A 46 28.67 -11.56 9.01
CA ARG A 46 27.75 -12.41 9.79
C ARG A 46 26.29 -12.32 9.34
N ARG A 47 25.98 -11.46 8.36
CA ARG A 47 24.60 -11.33 7.85
C ARG A 47 24.15 -12.62 7.18
N PRO A 48 22.91 -13.08 7.44
CA PRO A 48 22.39 -14.23 6.73
C PRO A 48 22.34 -13.93 5.23
N ARG A 49 22.61 -14.95 4.40
CA ARG A 49 22.44 -14.82 2.95
C ARG A 49 21.00 -14.40 2.67
N LYS A 50 20.82 -13.33 1.88
CA LYS A 50 19.49 -13.00 1.37
C LYS A 50 19.06 -14.15 0.47
N SER A 51 17.85 -14.66 0.70
CA SER A 51 17.21 -15.49 -0.32
C SER A 51 17.11 -14.65 -1.60
N MET A 52 17.57 -15.19 -2.73
CA MET A 52 17.37 -14.57 -4.04
C MET A 52 16.07 -15.04 -4.71
N ASP A 53 15.23 -15.76 -3.98
CA ASP A 53 14.08 -16.44 -4.53
C ASP A 53 12.99 -15.44 -4.96
N ILE A 54 12.82 -15.30 -6.28
CA ILE A 54 12.01 -14.27 -6.95
C ILE A 54 10.51 -14.49 -6.67
N GLN A 55 10.08 -15.74 -6.46
CA GLN A 55 8.67 -16.10 -6.27
C GLN A 55 8.04 -15.55 -4.98
N SER A 56 8.83 -15.27 -3.92
CA SER A 56 8.29 -14.76 -2.65
C SER A 56 7.96 -13.24 -2.64
N GLU A 57 8.18 -12.53 -3.76
CA GLU A 57 8.05 -11.06 -3.82
C GLU A 57 6.63 -10.57 -4.15
N TYR A 58 5.73 -11.40 -4.67
CA TYR A 58 4.41 -10.93 -5.13
C TYR A 58 3.40 -10.84 -3.98
N LYS A 59 3.15 -9.60 -3.54
CA LYS A 59 2.29 -9.28 -2.39
C LYS A 59 0.89 -8.80 -2.75
N SER A 60 0.55 -8.76 -4.04
CA SER A 60 -0.78 -8.39 -4.54
C SER A 60 -1.81 -9.48 -4.24
N PHE A 61 -3.07 -9.10 -4.11
CA PHE A 61 -4.19 -10.04 -4.24
C PHE A 61 -4.44 -10.42 -5.69
N ASP A 62 -4.72 -11.71 -5.94
CA ASP A 62 -5.30 -12.19 -7.18
C ASP A 62 -6.83 -11.93 -7.24
N SER A 63 -7.45 -12.29 -8.36
CA SER A 63 -8.88 -12.08 -8.60
C SER A 63 -9.79 -12.87 -7.64
N ASP A 64 -9.43 -14.09 -7.26
CA ASP A 64 -10.20 -14.91 -6.31
C ASP A 64 -10.11 -14.33 -4.90
N GLN A 65 -8.90 -13.95 -4.48
CA GLN A 65 -8.66 -13.27 -3.21
C GLN A 65 -9.44 -11.95 -3.12
N LEU A 66 -9.44 -11.13 -4.17
CA LEU A 66 -10.24 -9.90 -4.20
C LEU A 66 -11.74 -10.19 -4.09
N ASN A 67 -12.24 -11.18 -4.83
CA ASN A 67 -13.65 -11.58 -4.75
C ASN A 67 -14.04 -12.05 -3.36
N LYS A 68 -13.20 -12.85 -2.69
CA LYS A 68 -13.39 -13.27 -1.30
C LYS A 68 -13.41 -12.08 -0.35
N ILE A 69 -12.48 -11.13 -0.49
CA ILE A 69 -12.47 -9.89 0.30
C ILE A 69 -13.76 -9.10 0.09
N PHE A 70 -14.19 -8.88 -1.17
CA PHE A 70 -15.39 -8.11 -1.45
C PHE A 70 -16.65 -8.75 -0.90
N LYS A 71 -16.81 -10.07 -1.05
CA LYS A 71 -17.91 -10.81 -0.43
C LYS A 71 -17.89 -10.69 1.09
N ALA A 72 -16.71 -10.74 1.70
CA ALA A 72 -16.57 -10.66 3.16
C ALA A 72 -16.93 -9.27 3.73
N VAL A 73 -16.74 -8.19 2.97
CA VAL A 73 -17.08 -6.82 3.40
C VAL A 73 -18.40 -6.30 2.82
N ASP A 74 -19.14 -7.14 2.11
CA ASP A 74 -20.43 -6.81 1.53
C ASP A 74 -21.46 -6.58 2.66
N PRO A 75 -22.13 -5.39 2.72
CA PRO A 75 -23.17 -5.12 3.70
C PRO A 75 -24.32 -6.12 3.69
N ASP A 76 -24.61 -6.74 2.53
CA ASP A 76 -25.73 -7.66 2.35
C ASP A 76 -25.36 -9.13 2.62
N ASN A 77 -24.12 -9.40 3.06
CA ASN A 77 -23.69 -10.74 3.41
C ASN A 77 -24.44 -11.24 4.65
N GLN A 78 -25.03 -12.45 4.59
CA GLN A 78 -25.73 -13.05 5.73
C GLN A 78 -24.81 -13.28 6.94
N ASN A 79 -23.52 -13.53 6.70
CA ASN A 79 -22.50 -13.78 7.72
C ASN A 79 -21.59 -12.55 7.89
N ARG A 80 -22.18 -11.39 8.25
CA ARG A 80 -21.43 -10.13 8.41
C ARG A 80 -20.36 -10.26 9.49
N ILE A 81 -19.18 -9.71 9.21
CA ILE A 81 -18.06 -9.62 10.16
C ILE A 81 -18.41 -8.66 11.31
N TRP A 82 -19.11 -7.57 10.98
CA TRP A 82 -19.48 -6.51 11.92
C TRP A 82 -20.99 -6.37 12.00
N THR A 83 -21.50 -6.16 13.21
CA THR A 83 -22.94 -6.08 13.48
C THR A 83 -23.53 -4.70 13.23
N SER A 84 -22.75 -3.64 13.42
CA SER A 84 -23.18 -2.26 13.23
C SER A 84 -23.12 -1.85 11.76
N ASP A 85 -24.20 -1.29 11.24
CA ASP A 85 -24.27 -0.82 9.84
C ASP A 85 -23.21 0.27 9.54
N TYR A 86 -22.96 1.17 10.50
CA TYR A 86 -21.87 2.14 10.41
C TYR A 86 -20.51 1.45 10.23
N LEU A 87 -20.19 0.47 11.09
CA LEU A 87 -18.90 -0.23 11.02
C LEU A 87 -18.77 -1.01 9.71
N THR A 88 -19.83 -1.70 9.29
CA THR A 88 -19.86 -2.47 8.05
C THR A 88 -19.62 -1.56 6.84
N TYR A 89 -20.38 -0.47 6.71
CA TYR A 89 -20.22 0.44 5.58
C TYR A 89 -18.85 1.15 5.59
N ARG A 90 -18.42 1.65 6.76
CA ARG A 90 -17.10 2.29 6.92
C ARG A 90 -15.97 1.34 6.51
N ASN A 91 -15.99 0.10 7.00
CA ASN A 91 -14.93 -0.86 6.75
C ASN A 91 -14.91 -1.33 5.29
N GLY A 92 -16.09 -1.56 4.69
CA GLY A 92 -16.19 -1.81 3.26
C GLY A 92 -15.64 -0.65 2.42
N LEU A 93 -15.99 0.60 2.76
CA LEU A 93 -15.45 1.79 2.11
C LEU A 93 -13.93 1.87 2.22
N ILE A 94 -13.34 1.55 3.37
CA ILE A 94 -11.88 1.52 3.56
C ILE A 94 -11.21 0.59 2.52
N ILE A 95 -11.78 -0.59 2.28
CA ILE A 95 -11.26 -1.53 1.27
C ILE A 95 -11.32 -0.93 -0.14
N TYR A 96 -12.46 -0.33 -0.51
CA TYR A 96 -12.59 0.35 -1.80
C TYR A 96 -11.59 1.50 -1.95
N LEU A 97 -11.39 2.31 -0.90
CA LEU A 97 -10.42 3.41 -0.92
C LEU A 97 -8.99 2.91 -1.14
N PHE A 98 -8.56 1.84 -0.46
CA PHE A 98 -7.25 1.25 -0.69
C PHE A 98 -7.07 0.77 -2.13
N LEU A 99 -8.08 0.07 -2.66
CA LEU A 99 -8.01 -0.50 -4.00
C LEU A 99 -8.13 0.54 -5.11
N TYR A 100 -8.85 1.65 -4.90
CA TYR A 100 -9.06 2.66 -5.93
C TYR A 100 -7.92 3.68 -5.94
N LEU A 101 -7.37 4.03 -4.78
CA LEU A 101 -6.36 5.07 -4.62
C LEU A 101 -4.92 4.54 -4.57
N GLY A 102 -4.73 3.24 -4.31
CA GLY A 102 -3.41 2.64 -4.10
C GLY A 102 -2.64 3.26 -2.92
N CYS A 103 -3.33 3.91 -1.99
CA CYS A 103 -2.70 4.72 -0.95
C CYS A 103 -2.08 3.86 0.17
N ARG A 104 -1.17 4.46 0.96
CA ARG A 104 -0.64 3.81 2.18
C ARG A 104 -1.62 3.95 3.35
N LYS A 105 -1.48 3.10 4.37
CA LYS A 105 -2.30 3.20 5.60
C LYS A 105 -2.30 4.59 6.23
N GLY A 106 -1.11 5.21 6.34
CA GLY A 106 -1.00 6.57 6.88
C GLY A 106 -1.60 7.63 5.96
N GLU A 107 -1.67 7.41 4.64
CA GLU A 107 -2.33 8.33 3.73
C GLU A 107 -3.86 8.24 3.91
N LEU A 108 -4.42 7.03 3.92
CA LEU A 108 -5.86 6.81 4.08
C LEU A 108 -6.38 7.38 5.41
N LEU A 109 -5.65 7.15 6.50
CA LEU A 109 -6.04 7.62 7.84
C LEU A 109 -5.91 9.13 8.04
N ASN A 110 -5.29 9.85 7.10
CA ASN A 110 -5.20 11.32 7.12
C ASN A 110 -6.12 12.00 6.12
N LEU A 111 -6.91 11.25 5.34
CA LEU A 111 -7.89 11.85 4.44
C LEU A 111 -8.91 12.64 5.26
N LYS A 112 -9.24 13.84 4.78
CA LYS A 112 -10.29 14.70 5.35
C LYS A 112 -11.44 14.86 4.37
N ILE A 113 -12.63 15.17 4.88
CA ILE A 113 -13.80 15.51 4.05
C ILE A 113 -13.52 16.75 3.19
N THR A 114 -12.72 17.69 3.71
CA THR A 114 -12.27 18.91 3.01
C THR A 114 -11.24 18.64 1.89
N ASP A 115 -10.72 17.41 1.78
CA ASP A 115 -9.82 17.02 0.69
C ASP A 115 -10.55 16.57 -0.57
N ILE A 116 -11.89 16.46 -0.51
CA ILE A 116 -12.74 16.14 -1.65
C ILE A 116 -13.11 17.45 -2.35
N THR A 117 -12.71 17.60 -3.61
CA THR A 117 -13.00 18.78 -4.43
C THR A 117 -13.71 18.39 -5.72
N LEU A 118 -14.53 19.30 -6.25
CA LEU A 118 -15.19 19.14 -7.54
C LEU A 118 -14.55 20.10 -8.53
N SER A 119 -14.14 19.61 -9.71
CA SER A 119 -13.71 20.49 -10.78
C SER A 119 -14.89 21.01 -11.59
N GLN A 120 -14.67 22.11 -12.33
CA GLN A 120 -15.67 22.70 -13.22
C GLN A 120 -16.24 21.72 -14.25
N GLY A 121 -15.51 20.66 -14.60
CA GLY A 121 -15.95 19.60 -15.51
C GLY A 121 -16.73 18.45 -14.86
N GLY A 122 -17.12 18.57 -13.58
CA GLY A 122 -17.89 17.55 -12.86
C GLY A 122 -17.06 16.39 -12.29
N THR A 123 -15.75 16.33 -12.57
CA THR A 123 -14.84 15.33 -12.02
C THR A 123 -14.54 15.66 -10.56
N SER A 124 -14.80 14.70 -9.67
CA SER A 124 -14.40 14.80 -8.26
C SER A 124 -12.95 14.34 -8.07
N TYR A 125 -12.22 15.05 -7.24
CA TYR A 125 -10.85 14.72 -6.85
C TYR A 125 -10.77 14.50 -5.35
N LEU A 126 -9.92 13.58 -4.94
CA LEU A 126 -9.53 13.38 -3.55
C LEU A 126 -8.05 13.68 -3.41
N THR A 127 -7.70 14.64 -2.56
CA THR A 127 -6.32 15.08 -2.39
C THR A 127 -5.68 14.43 -1.17
N ILE A 128 -4.66 13.62 -1.38
CA ILE A 128 -3.81 13.12 -0.30
C ILE A 128 -2.81 14.22 0.02
N LYS A 129 -2.94 14.86 1.18
CA LYS A 129 -2.02 15.90 1.65
C LYS A 129 -0.98 15.33 2.60
N ARG A 130 0.26 15.79 2.46
CA ARG A 130 1.30 15.58 3.46
C ARG A 130 1.18 16.66 4.54
N ASN A 131 0.58 16.31 5.68
CA ASN A 131 0.42 17.21 6.82
C ASN A 131 1.10 16.63 8.07
N PRO A 132 2.43 16.76 8.21
CA PRO A 132 3.11 16.35 9.45
C PRO A 132 2.74 17.30 10.58
N HIS A 133 2.47 16.76 11.78
CA HIS A 133 2.09 17.55 12.97
C HIS A 133 0.75 18.29 12.81
N ASP A 134 -0.27 17.56 12.37
CA ASP A 134 -1.61 18.12 12.24
C ASP A 134 -2.20 18.32 13.65
N VAL A 135 -2.34 19.57 14.07
CA VAL A 135 -2.85 19.93 15.39
C VAL A 135 -4.30 19.50 15.62
N SER A 136 -5.06 19.23 14.55
CA SER A 136 -6.43 18.71 14.62
C SER A 136 -6.48 17.19 14.84
N ASP A 137 -5.35 16.50 14.77
CA ASP A 137 -5.28 15.05 14.99
C ASP A 137 -5.22 14.72 16.49
N SER A 138 -6.33 14.23 17.04
CA SER A 138 -6.42 13.82 18.44
C SER A 138 -5.75 12.49 18.76
N ARG A 139 -5.20 11.76 17.77
CA ARG A 139 -4.59 10.45 17.99
C ARG A 139 -3.23 10.60 18.65
N LEU A 140 -3.00 9.82 19.71
CA LEU A 140 -1.71 9.73 20.40
C LEU A 140 -0.54 9.41 19.46
N TYR A 141 -0.79 8.55 18.46
CA TYR A 141 0.18 8.20 17.42
C TYR A 141 -0.36 8.63 16.06
N GLN A 142 -0.07 9.88 15.69
CA GLN A 142 -0.43 10.42 14.39
C GLN A 142 0.15 9.54 13.26
N PRO A 143 -0.66 9.05 12.31
CA PRO A 143 -0.17 8.42 11.11
C PRO A 143 0.59 9.44 10.26
N LEU A 144 1.81 9.13 9.81
CA LEU A 144 2.58 10.04 8.97
C LEU A 144 2.46 9.71 7.49
N VAL A 145 2.28 10.74 6.67
CA VAL A 145 2.32 10.64 5.22
C VAL A 145 3.77 10.70 4.74
N LYS A 146 4.30 9.53 4.35
CA LYS A 146 5.70 9.38 3.91
C LYS A 146 5.97 9.94 2.50
N THR A 147 4.93 10.25 1.75
CA THR A 147 5.00 10.61 0.33
C THR A 147 4.57 12.04 0.04
N ARG A 148 4.82 12.47 -1.20
CA ARG A 148 4.36 13.77 -1.68
C ARG A 148 2.84 13.82 -1.76
N SER A 149 2.31 15.03 -1.59
CA SER A 149 0.89 15.32 -1.80
C SER A 149 0.52 15.11 -3.26
N ARG A 150 -0.72 14.69 -3.52
CA ARG A 150 -1.24 14.45 -4.88
C ARG A 150 -2.76 14.45 -4.89
N SER A 151 -3.34 14.82 -6.03
CA SER A 151 -4.78 14.72 -6.26
C SER A 151 -5.08 13.53 -7.14
N ILE A 152 -6.08 12.74 -6.76
CA ILE A 152 -6.49 11.54 -7.48
C ILE A 152 -7.93 11.74 -7.93
N ALA A 153 -8.21 11.56 -9.21
CA ALA A 153 -9.55 11.61 -9.73
C ALA A 153 -10.37 10.41 -9.19
N VAL A 154 -11.61 10.68 -8.82
CA VAL A 154 -12.54 9.72 -8.21
C VAL A 154 -13.65 9.43 -9.21
N ASN A 155 -13.86 8.16 -9.53
CA ASN A 155 -14.96 7.77 -10.41
C ASN A 155 -16.33 7.89 -9.71
N GLN A 156 -17.41 7.86 -10.50
CA GLN A 156 -18.77 8.04 -9.99
C GLN A 156 -19.16 7.02 -8.90
N ASN A 157 -18.68 5.78 -9.00
CA ASN A 157 -18.96 4.74 -8.01
C ASN A 157 -18.33 5.04 -6.65
N LEU A 158 -17.05 5.42 -6.62
CA LEU A 158 -16.39 5.76 -5.37
C LEU A 158 -16.93 7.09 -4.80
N LYS A 159 -17.28 8.05 -5.66
CA LYS A 159 -17.97 9.28 -5.28
C LYS A 159 -19.28 8.97 -4.55
N LYS A 160 -20.16 8.17 -5.16
CA LYS A 160 -21.44 7.76 -4.54
C LYS A 160 -21.21 7.07 -3.19
N LYS A 161 -20.22 6.17 -3.12
CA LYS A 161 -19.89 5.47 -1.86
C LYS A 161 -19.42 6.45 -0.77
N LEU A 162 -18.59 7.42 -1.12
CA LEU A 162 -18.12 8.49 -0.22
C LEU A 162 -19.28 9.37 0.25
N GLU A 163 -20.13 9.86 -0.66
CA GLU A 163 -21.29 10.69 -0.33
C GLU A 163 -22.25 9.95 0.59
N THR A 164 -22.59 8.69 0.27
CA THR A 164 -23.45 7.86 1.12
C THR A 164 -22.83 7.66 2.51
N TYR A 165 -21.53 7.39 2.59
CA TYR A 165 -20.85 7.28 3.88
C TYR A 165 -20.91 8.59 4.66
N ILE A 166 -20.58 9.72 4.04
CA ILE A 166 -20.51 11.02 4.72
C ILE A 166 -21.89 11.42 5.24
N LEU A 167 -22.92 11.30 4.39
CA LEU A 167 -24.26 11.81 4.67
C LEU A 167 -25.11 10.88 5.54
N ASN A 168 -24.98 9.56 5.38
CA ASN A 168 -25.90 8.60 6.01
C ASN A 168 -25.28 7.81 7.16
N TYR A 169 -23.95 7.76 7.27
CA TYR A 169 -23.25 6.92 8.24
C TYR A 169 -22.30 7.71 9.14
N ARG A 170 -21.40 8.51 8.56
CA ARG A 170 -20.44 9.32 9.32
C ARG A 170 -21.14 10.40 10.13
N SER A 171 -22.14 11.06 9.55
CA SER A 171 -22.96 12.10 10.19
C SER A 171 -23.72 11.61 11.43
N THR A 172 -24.00 10.31 11.54
CA THR A 172 -24.74 9.73 12.67
C THR A 172 -23.82 9.35 13.85
N VAL A 173 -22.50 9.47 13.69
CA VAL A 173 -21.55 9.16 14.76
C VAL A 173 -21.47 10.35 15.72
N PRO A 174 -21.47 10.11 17.05
CA PRO A 174 -21.33 11.20 18.02
C PRO A 174 -20.06 12.02 17.76
N ASN A 175 -20.17 13.36 17.81
CA ASN A 175 -19.07 14.31 17.64
C ASN A 175 -18.41 14.32 16.25
N ALA A 176 -19.07 13.79 15.21
CA ALA A 176 -18.52 13.74 13.85
C ALA A 176 -18.28 15.13 13.22
N GLU A 177 -18.97 16.16 13.72
CA GLU A 177 -18.86 17.56 13.34
C GLU A 177 -17.63 18.26 13.94
N LEU A 178 -17.07 17.72 15.04
CA LEU A 178 -15.90 18.29 15.70
C LEU A 178 -14.58 17.95 14.99
N THR A 179 -14.64 17.18 13.91
CA THR A 179 -13.47 16.70 13.20
C THR A 179 -13.73 16.62 11.70
N ASP A 180 -12.71 16.95 10.91
CA ASP A 180 -12.75 16.87 9.45
C ASP A 180 -12.16 15.57 8.90
N PHE A 181 -11.65 14.67 9.74
CA PHE A 181 -11.12 13.38 9.29
C PHE A 181 -12.23 12.53 8.65
N LEU A 182 -11.94 11.95 7.49
CA LEU A 182 -12.90 11.17 6.71
C LEU A 182 -13.31 9.91 7.49
N ILE A 183 -12.33 9.13 7.96
CA ILE A 183 -12.57 7.84 8.60
C ILE A 183 -12.57 7.98 10.12
N LEU A 184 -13.73 7.74 10.74
CA LEU A 184 -13.92 7.87 12.18
C LEU A 184 -14.05 6.51 12.87
N SER A 185 -13.74 6.51 14.17
CA SER A 185 -14.14 5.47 15.11
C SER A 185 -15.62 5.59 15.45
N ASN A 186 -16.18 4.60 16.16
CA ASN A 186 -17.55 4.68 16.68
C ASN A 186 -17.78 5.78 17.73
N LYS A 187 -16.71 6.44 18.21
CA LYS A 187 -16.76 7.55 19.18
C LYS A 187 -16.53 8.92 18.53
N GLY A 188 -16.54 9.00 17.20
CA GLY A 188 -16.31 10.24 16.45
C GLY A 188 -14.84 10.68 16.35
N GLN A 189 -13.91 9.93 16.95
CA GLN A 189 -12.49 10.25 16.87
C GLN A 189 -11.86 9.69 15.59
N PRO A 190 -10.78 10.30 15.05
CA PRO A 190 -10.07 9.78 13.88
C PRO A 190 -9.63 8.33 14.08
N LEU A 191 -9.83 7.48 13.07
CA LEU A 191 -9.50 6.05 13.18
C LEU A 191 -7.99 5.86 13.39
N SER A 192 -7.61 5.00 14.34
CA SER A 192 -6.21 4.71 14.65
C SER A 192 -5.61 3.63 13.73
N ILE A 193 -4.27 3.57 13.68
CA ILE A 193 -3.55 2.52 12.95
C ILE A 193 -3.92 1.13 13.49
N ASN A 194 -3.98 0.97 14.82
CA ASN A 194 -4.30 -0.32 15.44
C ASN A 194 -5.73 -0.75 15.13
N ALA A 195 -6.68 0.19 15.08
CA ALA A 195 -8.05 -0.11 14.69
C ALA A 195 -8.14 -0.56 13.23
N LEU A 196 -7.37 0.09 12.33
CA LEU A 196 -7.28 -0.34 10.94
C LEU A 196 -6.63 -1.72 10.79
N ASP A 197 -5.54 -1.99 11.52
CA ASP A 197 -4.87 -3.29 11.51
C ASP A 197 -5.79 -4.39 12.07
N LYS A 198 -6.67 -4.07 13.05
CA LYS A 198 -7.72 -4.97 13.54
C LYS A 198 -8.78 -5.28 12.46
N ILE A 199 -9.25 -4.29 11.71
CA ILE A 199 -10.21 -4.50 10.60
C ILE A 199 -9.64 -5.51 9.59
N PHE A 200 -8.37 -5.34 9.22
CA PHE A 200 -7.70 -6.28 8.31
C PHE A 200 -7.56 -7.69 8.89
N TYR A 201 -7.25 -7.78 10.19
CA TYR A 201 -7.17 -9.06 10.87
C TYR A 201 -8.52 -9.80 10.89
N GLU A 202 -9.63 -9.09 11.13
CA GLU A 202 -10.97 -9.67 11.11
C GLU A 202 -11.36 -10.17 9.71
N ILE A 203 -11.05 -9.40 8.66
CA ILE A 203 -11.23 -9.86 7.27
C ILE A 203 -10.36 -11.11 7.00
N SER A 204 -9.09 -11.08 7.42
CA SER A 204 -8.14 -12.19 7.21
C SER A 204 -8.64 -13.51 7.81
N LYS A 205 -9.30 -13.47 8.97
CA LYS A 205 -9.92 -14.66 9.59
C LYS A 205 -11.00 -15.27 8.73
N VAL A 206 -11.81 -14.46 8.08
CA VAL A 206 -12.95 -14.93 7.26
C VAL A 206 -12.46 -15.44 5.91
N VAL A 207 -11.49 -14.76 5.29
CA VAL A 207 -10.99 -15.15 3.96
C VAL A 207 -9.88 -16.19 4.00
N LEU A 208 -9.35 -16.51 5.19
CA LEU A 208 -8.29 -17.51 5.45
C LEU A 208 -6.95 -17.22 4.75
N PHE A 209 -6.65 -15.94 4.52
CA PHE A 209 -5.32 -15.47 4.09
C PHE A 209 -5.04 -14.08 4.64
N ASN A 210 -3.76 -13.69 4.63
CA ASN A 210 -3.32 -12.42 5.21
C ASN A 210 -3.76 -11.22 4.35
N VAL A 211 -4.65 -10.39 4.89
CA VAL A 211 -5.08 -9.13 4.29
C VAL A 211 -4.36 -7.98 4.97
N HIS A 212 -3.73 -7.10 4.21
CA HIS A 212 -3.09 -5.89 4.76
C HIS A 212 -3.02 -4.76 3.74
N ALA A 213 -2.96 -3.50 4.20
CA ALA A 213 -2.93 -2.30 3.35
C ALA A 213 -1.90 -2.35 2.21
N HIS A 214 -0.71 -2.92 2.44
CA HIS A 214 0.33 -2.95 1.42
C HIS A 214 -0.01 -3.84 0.22
N ALA A 215 -0.83 -4.87 0.43
CA ALA A 215 -1.23 -5.81 -0.63
C ALA A 215 -2.15 -5.12 -1.63
N PHE A 216 -3.12 -4.33 -1.15
CA PHE A 216 -3.97 -3.49 -2.01
C PHE A 216 -3.14 -2.53 -2.87
N ARG A 217 -2.09 -1.93 -2.30
CA ARG A 217 -1.18 -1.06 -3.04
C ARG A 217 -0.41 -1.81 -4.13
N HIS A 218 0.00 -3.05 -3.88
CA HIS A 218 0.59 -3.91 -4.90
C HIS A 218 -0.43 -4.27 -6.00
N THR A 219 -1.63 -4.69 -5.62
CA THR A 219 -2.72 -4.96 -6.56
C THR A 219 -3.05 -3.76 -7.44
N TRP A 220 -3.11 -2.55 -6.88
CA TRP A 220 -3.30 -1.33 -7.67
C TRP A 220 -2.19 -1.14 -8.69
N ASN A 221 -0.92 -1.36 -8.31
CA ASN A 221 0.22 -1.21 -9.21
C ASN A 221 0.25 -2.26 -10.32
N ASP A 222 -0.14 -3.49 -10.02
CA ASP A 222 -0.22 -4.54 -11.02
C ASP A 222 -1.28 -4.18 -12.08
N LYS A 223 -2.45 -3.70 -11.64
CA LYS A 223 -3.51 -3.22 -12.54
C LYS A 223 -3.10 -1.97 -13.32
N PHE A 224 -2.36 -1.05 -12.70
CA PHE A 224 -1.79 0.11 -13.38
C PHE A 224 -0.84 -0.34 -14.49
N SER A 225 0.10 -1.25 -14.20
CA SER A 225 1.06 -1.77 -15.17
C SER A 225 0.35 -2.45 -16.36
N GLU A 226 -0.67 -3.27 -16.11
CA GLU A 226 -1.47 -3.92 -17.16
C GLU A 226 -2.10 -2.88 -18.10
N LYS A 227 -2.73 -1.83 -17.55
CA LYS A 227 -3.39 -0.80 -18.36
C LYS A 227 -2.40 0.12 -19.07
N SER A 228 -1.28 0.46 -18.43
CA SER A 228 -0.26 1.31 -19.04
C SER A 228 0.45 0.59 -20.19
N GLN A 229 0.66 -0.72 -20.08
CA GLN A 229 1.27 -1.54 -21.13
C GLN A 229 0.49 -1.43 -22.45
N ILE A 230 -0.84 -1.54 -22.40
CA ILE A 230 -1.73 -1.37 -23.55
C ILE A 230 -1.58 0.03 -24.18
N LEU A 231 -1.42 1.07 -23.36
CA LEU A 231 -1.23 2.44 -23.86
C LEU A 231 0.13 2.63 -24.53
N VAL A 232 1.17 1.95 -24.04
CA VAL A 232 2.50 1.95 -24.66
C VAL A 232 2.47 1.21 -25.99
N GLU A 233 1.87 0.01 -26.03
CA GLU A 233 1.73 -0.81 -27.25
C GLU A 233 0.92 -0.12 -28.33
N THR A 234 -0.11 0.64 -27.94
CA THR A 234 -0.92 1.43 -28.88
C THR A 234 -0.30 2.79 -29.25
N GLY A 235 0.92 3.08 -28.79
CA GLY A 235 1.64 4.32 -29.09
C GLY A 235 1.04 5.58 -28.46
N LYS A 236 0.10 5.44 -27.52
CA LYS A 236 -0.56 6.58 -26.85
C LYS A 236 0.29 7.22 -25.76
N THR A 237 1.29 6.51 -25.26
CA THR A 237 2.23 7.00 -24.24
C THR A 237 3.58 6.29 -24.38
N THR A 238 4.57 6.72 -23.59
CA THR A 238 5.91 6.11 -23.53
C THR A 238 6.14 5.45 -22.17
N GLU A 239 7.03 4.46 -22.10
CA GLU A 239 7.43 3.82 -20.82
C GLU A 239 7.93 4.86 -19.80
N SER A 240 8.64 5.89 -20.25
CA SER A 240 9.11 6.99 -19.39
C SER A 240 7.95 7.79 -18.79
N GLN A 241 6.94 8.12 -19.62
CA GLN A 241 5.75 8.83 -19.16
C GLN A 241 4.93 7.98 -18.18
N VAL A 242 4.78 6.68 -18.44
CA VAL A 242 4.11 5.73 -17.55
C VAL A 242 4.76 5.70 -16.17
N GLU A 243 6.09 5.66 -16.10
CA GLU A 243 6.80 5.67 -14.82
C GLU A 243 6.68 7.01 -14.08
N ASN A 244 6.63 8.13 -14.79
CA ASN A 244 6.34 9.44 -14.20
C ASN A 244 4.91 9.53 -13.65
N ASP A 245 3.92 9.06 -14.41
CA ASP A 245 2.51 9.01 -13.99
C ASP A 245 2.34 8.10 -12.77
N ARG A 246 2.99 6.92 -12.78
CA ARG A 246 3.05 6.02 -11.62
C ARG A 246 3.66 6.74 -10.42
N ALA A 247 4.80 7.40 -10.59
CA ALA A 247 5.45 8.12 -9.50
C ALA A 247 4.54 9.20 -8.91
N TYR A 248 3.86 9.98 -9.75
CA TYR A 248 2.89 10.99 -9.31
C TYR A 248 1.75 10.33 -8.52
N LEU A 249 1.04 9.35 -9.10
CA LEU A 249 -0.12 8.68 -8.51
C LEU A 249 0.21 7.88 -7.25
N MET A 250 1.46 7.48 -7.07
CA MET A 250 1.94 6.77 -5.89
C MET A 250 2.61 7.69 -4.85
N GLY A 251 2.73 8.99 -5.16
CA GLY A 251 3.36 10.02 -4.33
C GLY A 251 4.88 9.86 -4.18
N TRP A 252 5.52 9.15 -5.10
CA TRP A 252 6.96 8.93 -5.10
C TRP A 252 7.70 10.12 -5.70
N ILE A 253 8.99 10.19 -5.38
CA ILE A 253 9.90 11.07 -6.09
C ILE A 253 10.07 10.49 -7.51
N PRO A 254 9.93 11.30 -8.58
CA PRO A 254 10.21 10.86 -9.94
C PRO A 254 11.57 10.18 -10.03
N ASN A 255 11.69 9.15 -10.87
CA ASN A 255 12.92 8.35 -11.05
C ASN A 255 13.40 7.58 -9.80
N SER A 256 12.60 7.47 -8.73
CA SER A 256 12.99 6.69 -7.57
C SER A 256 12.99 5.18 -7.85
N GLN A 257 13.91 4.44 -7.23
CA GLN A 257 13.92 2.96 -7.27
C GLN A 257 12.63 2.33 -6.70
N SER A 258 11.78 3.10 -6.01
CA SER A 258 10.51 2.60 -5.49
C SER A 258 9.57 2.20 -6.62
N ALA A 259 9.52 2.97 -7.71
CA ALA A 259 8.65 2.68 -8.85
C ALA A 259 9.02 1.37 -9.54
N ARG A 260 10.33 1.19 -9.80
CA ARG A 260 10.90 -0.03 -10.40
C ARG A 260 10.57 -1.33 -9.65
N ARG A 261 10.40 -1.28 -8.32
CA ARG A 261 10.01 -2.48 -7.55
C ARG A 261 8.60 -2.98 -7.89
N TYR A 262 7.72 -2.08 -8.32
CA TYR A 262 6.34 -2.42 -8.67
C TYR A 262 6.17 -2.72 -10.16
N SER A 263 7.02 -2.17 -11.05
CA SER A 263 7.04 -2.55 -12.47
C SER A 263 7.67 -3.93 -12.70
N ARG A 264 8.59 -4.36 -11.81
CA ARG A 264 9.33 -5.63 -11.92
C ARG A 264 8.47 -6.86 -12.20
N ARG A 265 7.25 -6.94 -11.64
CA ARG A 265 6.36 -8.07 -11.93
C ARG A 265 5.95 -8.11 -13.40
N ALA A 266 5.50 -6.98 -13.91
CA ALA A 266 5.08 -6.85 -15.31
C ALA A 266 6.28 -7.07 -16.25
N GLU A 267 7.45 -6.51 -15.90
CA GLU A 267 8.70 -6.74 -16.63
C GLU A 267 9.08 -8.22 -16.69
N ASN A 268 9.04 -8.93 -15.55
CA ASN A 268 9.32 -10.36 -15.50
C ASN A 268 8.32 -11.17 -16.33
N LYS A 269 7.02 -10.84 -16.24
CA LYS A 269 5.97 -11.53 -17.01
C LYS A 269 6.21 -11.35 -18.51
N ARG A 270 6.46 -10.12 -18.94
CA ARG A 270 6.79 -9.76 -20.32
C ARG A 270 8.04 -10.51 -20.81
N ALA A 271 9.08 -10.60 -19.99
CA ALA A 271 10.31 -11.32 -20.34
C ALA A 271 10.06 -12.82 -20.54
N VAL A 272 9.20 -13.44 -19.72
CA VAL A 272 8.78 -14.84 -19.88
C VAL A 272 7.98 -15.03 -21.17
N GLU A 273 7.01 -14.14 -21.45
CA GLU A 273 6.21 -14.17 -22.69
C GLU A 273 7.10 -14.04 -23.94
N PHE A 274 8.09 -13.14 -23.93
CA PHE A 274 9.08 -13.04 -25.01
C PHE A 274 9.92 -14.30 -25.16
N GLY A 275 10.31 -14.94 -24.05
CA GLY A 275 11.03 -16.21 -24.08
C GLY A 275 10.21 -17.34 -24.71
N LEU A 276 8.89 -17.34 -24.55
CA LEU A 276 7.98 -18.29 -25.20
C LEU A 276 7.89 -18.02 -26.71
N ILE A 277 7.70 -16.76 -27.11
CA ILE A 277 7.66 -16.37 -28.54
C ILE A 277 8.94 -16.80 -29.27
N ILE A 278 10.10 -16.69 -28.62
CA ILE A 278 11.37 -17.15 -29.18
C ILE A 278 11.38 -18.67 -29.38
N GLN A 279 10.82 -19.44 -28.43
CA GLN A 279 10.73 -20.90 -28.54
C GLN A 279 9.81 -21.30 -29.70
N GLU A 280 8.63 -20.70 -29.80
CA GLU A 280 7.67 -20.94 -30.89
C GLU A 280 8.29 -20.68 -32.27
N LYS A 281 9.10 -19.62 -32.42
CA LYS A 281 9.80 -19.34 -33.68
C LYS A 281 10.79 -20.41 -34.12
N PHE A 282 11.44 -21.11 -33.19
CA PHE A 282 12.32 -22.22 -33.55
C PHE A 282 11.53 -23.42 -34.10
N GLU A 283 10.24 -23.54 -33.80
CA GLU A 283 9.38 -24.57 -34.36
C GLU A 283 8.93 -24.17 -35.78
N ASP A 284 8.50 -22.91 -35.96
CA ASP A 284 8.06 -22.36 -37.26
C ASP A 284 9.19 -22.30 -38.32
N GLU A 285 10.45 -22.13 -37.91
CA GLU A 285 11.60 -22.09 -38.83
C GLU A 285 12.09 -23.49 -39.28
N ASN A 286 11.56 -24.55 -38.68
CA ASN A 286 11.91 -25.94 -39.00
C ASN A 286 10.81 -26.70 -39.77
N GLU A 287 9.71 -26.01 -40.15
CA GLU A 287 8.71 -26.47 -41.14
C GLU A 287 8.94 -25.83 -42.51
#